data_AF-A0A644VV00-F1
#
_entry.id   AF-A0A644VV00-F1
#
_cell.length_a   1.000
_cell.length_b   1.000
_cell.length_c   1.000
_cell.angle_alpha   90.00
_cell.angle_beta   90.00
_cell.angle_gamma   90.00
#
_symmetry.space_group_name_H-M   'P 1'
#
loop_
_entity.id
_entity.type
_entity.pdbx_description
1 polymer ?
#
loop_
_entity_poly.entity_id
_entity_poly.type
_entity_poly.pdbx_seq_one_letter_code
_entity_poly.pdbx_strand_id
1 'polypeptide(L)'
;MQTIMSVRNFWTIFLKVLGIWLVINGLTTITQFIAALSSFVFGNNNESWTIIYSLLLLTGTIGIYFLVLWLFVFKTSWIINKLQLEKGFKDDRIEGDFDYSKVLTIATIIIGGFIFIDSLPLFCKETFNYFQQKRMFEEEFSSGWLFFYLTKSIIGYLLMTNSKYVVKYIEQQFK
;
A
#
# COMPACT_ATOMS: atom_id res chain seq x y z
N MET A 1 0.89 -32.48 -14.43
CA MET A 1 1.67 -31.38 -15.05
C MET A 1 1.84 -30.30 -13.99
N GLN A 2 2.90 -30.38 -13.18
CA GLN A 2 3.19 -29.36 -12.17
C GLN A 2 3.76 -28.14 -12.89
N THR A 3 3.07 -27.01 -12.81
CA THR A 3 3.64 -25.71 -13.23
C THR A 3 4.72 -25.32 -12.22
N ILE A 4 5.94 -25.79 -12.46
CA ILE A 4 7.13 -25.39 -11.70
C ILE A 4 7.38 -23.92 -12.04
N MET A 5 7.09 -23.03 -11.10
CA MET A 5 7.32 -21.60 -11.27
C MET A 5 8.48 -21.17 -10.36
N SER A 6 9.45 -20.43 -10.92
CA SER A 6 10.53 -19.83 -10.14
C SER A 6 9.96 -18.93 -9.03
N VAL A 7 10.59 -18.94 -7.86
CA VAL A 7 10.25 -18.05 -6.72
C VAL A 7 10.19 -16.59 -7.16
N ARG A 8 11.08 -16.18 -8.08
CA ARG A 8 11.08 -14.85 -8.67
C ARG A 8 9.83 -14.57 -9.48
N ASN A 9 9.35 -15.54 -10.26
CA ASN A 9 8.12 -15.40 -11.03
C ASN A 9 6.90 -15.28 -10.11
N PHE A 10 6.84 -16.07 -9.03
CA PHE A 10 5.80 -15.93 -8.01
C PHE A 10 5.77 -14.51 -7.42
N TRP A 11 6.91 -14.01 -6.93
CA TRP A 11 6.98 -12.66 -6.36
C TRP A 11 6.68 -11.57 -7.38
N THR A 12 7.08 -11.77 -8.63
CA THR A 12 6.80 -10.84 -9.72
C THR A 12 5.30 -10.75 -9.97
N ILE A 13 4.60 -11.89 -10.05
CA ILE A 13 3.15 -11.92 -10.24
C ILE A 13 2.46 -11.31 -9.02
N PHE A 14 2.85 -11.71 -7.81
CA PHE A 14 2.26 -11.22 -6.57
C PHE A 14 2.36 -9.69 -6.46
N LEU A 15 3.54 -9.11 -6.66
CA LEU A 15 3.74 -7.66 -6.60
C LEU A 15 2.99 -6.92 -7.71
N LYS A 16 2.87 -7.50 -8.90
CA LYS A 16 2.06 -6.91 -9.98
C LYS A 16 0.58 -6.89 -9.64
N VAL A 17 0.04 -7.98 -9.10
CA VAL A 17 -1.35 -8.06 -8.63
C VAL A 17 -1.60 -7.04 -7.53
N LEU A 18 -0.70 -6.96 -6.55
CA LEU A 18 -0.71 -5.96 -5.49
C LEU A 18 -0.73 -4.52 -6.04
N GLY A 19 0.15 -4.21 -6.99
CA GLY A 19 0.21 -2.90 -7.64
C GLY A 19 -1.09 -2.53 -8.37
N ILE A 20 -1.68 -3.47 -9.11
CA ILE A 20 -2.97 -3.27 -9.78
C ILE A 20 -4.10 -3.06 -8.76
N TRP A 21 -4.14 -3.88 -7.71
CA TRP A 21 -5.14 -3.77 -6.64
C TRP A 21 -5.09 -2.39 -5.94
N LEU A 22 -3.88 -1.88 -5.71
CA LEU A 22 -3.69 -0.55 -5.12
C LEU A 22 -4.28 0.55 -6.00
N VAL A 23 -4.14 0.46 -7.32
CA VAL A 23 -4.69 1.43 -8.28
C VAL A 23 -6.21 1.36 -8.32
N ILE A 24 -6.78 0.15 -8.28
CA ILE A 24 -8.24 -0.03 -8.19
C ILE A 24 -8.79 0.66 -6.94
N ASN A 25 -8.15 0.47 -5.79
CA ASN A 25 -8.58 1.18 -4.57
C ASN A 25 -8.33 2.69 -4.68
N GLY A 26 -7.24 3.11 -5.33
CA GLY A 26 -6.92 4.50 -5.58
C GLY A 26 -7.95 5.25 -6.44
N LEU A 27 -8.64 4.56 -7.36
CA LEU A 27 -9.73 5.15 -8.14
C LEU A 27 -10.86 5.69 -7.27
N THR A 28 -11.17 5.02 -6.15
CA THR A 28 -12.19 5.49 -5.21
C THR A 28 -11.75 6.80 -4.53
N THR A 29 -10.48 6.89 -4.16
CA THR A 29 -9.87 8.11 -3.62
C THR A 29 -9.92 9.24 -4.65
N ILE A 30 -9.51 8.98 -5.90
CA ILE A 30 -9.56 9.98 -6.98
C ILE A 30 -10.99 10.50 -7.19
N THR A 31 -11.99 9.61 -7.20
CA THR A 31 -13.39 9.99 -7.39
C THR A 31 -13.88 10.92 -6.28
N GLN A 32 -13.49 10.67 -5.03
CA GLN A 32 -13.83 11.56 -3.91
C GLN A 32 -13.14 12.92 -4.00
N PHE A 33 -11.89 12.96 -4.47
CA PHE A 33 -11.19 14.22 -4.73
C PHE A 33 -11.89 15.04 -5.83
N ILE A 34 -12.37 14.39 -6.90
CA ILE A 34 -13.15 15.06 -7.96
C ILE A 34 -14.46 15.59 -7.40
N ALA A 35 -15.18 14.78 -6.61
CA ALA A 35 -16.44 15.21 -5.98
C ALA A 35 -16.23 16.42 -5.06
N ALA A 36 -15.19 16.39 -4.22
CA ALA A 36 -14.80 17.51 -3.40
C ALA A 36 -14.51 18.77 -4.22
N LEU A 37 -13.70 18.64 -5.28
CA LEU A 37 -13.36 19.77 -6.15
C LEU A 37 -14.60 20.36 -6.83
N SER A 38 -15.55 19.51 -7.27
CA SER A 38 -16.83 19.98 -7.82
C SER A 38 -17.64 20.77 -6.80
N SER A 39 -17.70 20.33 -5.54
CA SER A 39 -18.38 21.05 -4.47
C SER A 39 -17.80 22.44 -4.23
N PHE A 40 -16.48 22.61 -4.34
CA PHE A 40 -15.82 23.92 -4.23
C PHE A 40 -16.04 24.83 -5.44
N VAL A 41 -16.05 24.29 -6.66
CA VAL A 41 -16.25 25.08 -7.89
C VAL A 41 -17.70 25.53 -8.05
N PHE A 42 -18.66 24.69 -7.64
CA PHE A 42 -20.10 25.01 -7.71
C PHE A 42 -20.64 25.64 -6.42
N GLY A 43 -19.91 25.53 -5.30
CA GLY A 43 -20.24 26.20 -4.04
C GLY A 43 -19.87 27.68 -4.09
N ASN A 44 -20.71 28.54 -3.52
CA ASN A 44 -20.62 30.00 -3.60
C ASN A 44 -19.39 30.64 -2.88
N ASN A 45 -18.41 29.83 -2.47
CA ASN A 45 -17.21 30.25 -1.74
C ASN A 45 -16.01 30.24 -2.70
N ASN A 46 -15.99 31.20 -3.63
CA ASN A 46 -15.00 31.34 -4.71
C ASN A 46 -13.64 31.89 -4.24
N GLU A 47 -13.06 31.32 -3.19
CA GLU A 47 -11.69 31.67 -2.81
C GLU A 47 -10.69 30.96 -3.73
N SER A 48 -10.07 31.70 -4.65
CA SER A 48 -9.12 31.19 -5.64
C SER A 48 -7.97 30.36 -5.03
N TRP A 49 -7.53 30.70 -3.82
CA TRP A 49 -6.51 29.94 -3.09
C TRP A 49 -6.95 28.52 -2.71
N THR A 50 -8.25 28.32 -2.43
CA THR A 50 -8.85 27.01 -2.14
C THR A 50 -8.80 26.08 -3.33
N ILE A 51 -9.13 26.62 -4.50
CA ILE A 51 -9.16 25.87 -5.76
C ILE A 51 -7.73 25.44 -6.12
N ILE A 52 -6.76 26.36 -6.06
CA ILE A 52 -5.35 26.06 -6.35
C ILE A 52 -4.80 24.96 -5.42
N TYR A 53 -5.06 25.07 -4.11
CA TYR A 53 -4.61 24.07 -3.14
C TYR A 53 -5.23 22.69 -3.38
N SER A 54 -6.53 22.64 -3.67
CA SER A 54 -7.24 21.37 -3.95
C SER A 54 -6.73 20.71 -5.23
N LEU A 55 -6.42 21.51 -6.26
CA LEU A 55 -5.91 21.05 -7.54
C LEU A 55 -4.46 20.52 -7.42
N LEU A 56 -3.65 21.17 -6.58
CA LEU A 56 -2.30 20.70 -6.24
C LEU A 56 -2.33 19.37 -5.46
N LEU A 57 -3.24 19.25 -4.48
CA LEU A 57 -3.47 18.00 -3.75
C LEU A 57 -3.91 16.86 -4.68
N LEU A 58 -4.90 17.09 -5.54
CA LEU A 58 -5.40 16.11 -6.49
C LEU A 58 -4.29 15.62 -7.44
N THR A 59 -3.52 16.57 -8.00
CA THR A 59 -2.39 16.24 -8.88
C THR A 59 -1.31 15.46 -8.15
N GLY A 60 -1.02 15.84 -6.90
CA GLY A 60 -0.08 15.13 -6.03
C GLY A 60 -0.52 13.69 -5.74
N THR A 61 -1.79 13.48 -5.41
CA THR A 61 -2.36 12.15 -5.15
C THR A 61 -2.32 11.26 -6.40
N ILE A 62 -2.68 11.78 -7.57
CA ILE A 62 -2.55 11.04 -8.85
C ILE A 62 -1.08 10.69 -9.11
N GLY A 63 -0.17 11.65 -8.89
CA GLY A 63 1.27 11.43 -9.04
C GLY A 63 1.79 10.31 -8.13
N ILE A 64 1.35 10.29 -6.86
CA ILE A 64 1.68 9.22 -5.91
C ILE A 64 1.17 7.86 -6.41
N TYR A 65 -0.10 7.77 -6.83
CA TYR A 65 -0.66 6.51 -7.34
C TYR A 65 0.07 6.02 -8.60
N PHE A 66 0.40 6.93 -9.51
CA PHE A 66 1.17 6.59 -10.70
C PHE A 66 2.59 6.11 -10.35
N LEU A 67 3.25 6.78 -9.40
CA LEU A 67 4.57 6.38 -8.90
C LEU A 67 4.52 4.99 -8.27
N VAL A 68 3.50 4.70 -7.44
CA VAL A 68 3.32 3.39 -6.82
C VAL A 68 3.05 2.31 -7.86
N LEU A 69 2.19 2.57 -8.85
CA LEU A 69 1.93 1.66 -9.97
C LEU A 69 3.23 1.39 -10.73
N TRP A 70 3.98 2.44 -11.07
CA TRP A 70 5.26 2.32 -11.75
C TRP A 70 6.26 1.47 -10.95
N LEU A 71 6.34 1.70 -9.64
CA LEU A 71 7.19 0.91 -8.73
C LEU A 71 6.80 -0.57 -8.70
N PHE A 72 5.54 -0.88 -8.45
CA PHE A 72 5.07 -2.25 -8.23
C PHE A 72 4.97 -3.06 -9.53
N VAL A 73 4.61 -2.43 -10.65
CA VAL A 73 4.34 -3.12 -11.93
C VAL A 73 5.56 -3.15 -12.87
N PHE A 74 6.30 -2.03 -12.97
CA PHE A 74 7.41 -1.90 -13.92
C PHE A 74 8.78 -2.10 -13.25
N LYS A 75 8.92 -1.70 -11.98
CA LYS A 75 10.13 -1.87 -11.17
C LYS A 75 10.05 -3.04 -10.19
N THR A 76 9.21 -4.04 -10.49
CA THR A 76 9.02 -5.22 -9.64
C THR A 76 10.33 -5.93 -9.29
N SER A 77 11.22 -6.13 -10.27
CA SER A 77 12.55 -6.73 -10.03
C SER A 77 13.40 -5.94 -9.02
N TRP A 78 13.26 -4.62 -8.98
CA TRP A 78 13.97 -3.78 -8.01
C TRP A 78 13.42 -3.99 -6.60
N ILE A 79 12.09 -4.09 -6.45
CA ILE A 79 11.44 -4.38 -5.17
C ILE A 79 11.85 -5.76 -4.66
N ILE A 80 11.82 -6.78 -5.53
CA ILE A 80 12.25 -8.15 -5.18
C ILE A 80 13.67 -8.18 -4.64
N ASN A 81 14.59 -7.48 -5.32
CA ASN A 81 15.99 -7.41 -4.92
C ASN A 81 16.18 -6.59 -3.63
N LYS A 82 15.47 -5.46 -3.49
CA LYS A 82 15.59 -4.56 -2.34
C LYS A 82 15.03 -5.19 -1.06
N LEU A 83 13.89 -5.86 -1.16
CA LEU A 83 13.26 -6.61 -0.07
C LEU A 83 13.92 -7.99 0.13
N GLN A 84 14.85 -8.38 -0.73
CA GLN A 84 15.55 -9.66 -0.70
C GLN A 84 14.58 -10.85 -0.58
N LEU A 85 13.48 -10.80 -1.33
CA LEU A 85 12.40 -11.81 -1.29
C LEU A 85 12.87 -13.20 -1.77
N GLU A 86 13.96 -13.23 -2.54
CA GLU A 86 14.61 -14.46 -2.99
C GLU A 86 15.57 -15.05 -1.94
N LYS A 87 16.10 -14.23 -1.01
CA LYS A 87 17.03 -14.73 0.01
C LYS A 87 16.28 -15.62 1.01
N GLY A 88 16.60 -16.91 1.00
CA GLY A 88 15.96 -17.93 1.83
C GLY A 88 15.57 -19.17 1.02
N PHE A 89 15.49 -19.03 -0.30
CA PHE A 89 15.34 -20.13 -1.24
C PHE A 89 16.74 -20.49 -1.75
N LYS A 90 17.28 -21.65 -1.30
CA LYS A 90 18.59 -22.16 -1.73
C LYS A 90 18.56 -22.73 -3.15
N ASP A 91 17.37 -23.04 -3.65
CA ASP A 91 17.12 -23.51 -5.00
C ASP A 91 16.19 -22.51 -5.70
N ASP A 92 16.39 -22.30 -7.00
CA ASP A 92 15.48 -21.52 -7.87
C ASP A 92 14.08 -22.16 -8.01
N ARG A 93 13.88 -23.27 -7.30
CA ARG A 93 12.74 -24.19 -7.37
C ARG A 93 12.10 -24.31 -6.00
N ILE A 94 10.78 -24.25 -5.98
CA ILE A 94 9.97 -24.66 -4.84
C ILE A 94 9.91 -26.20 -4.90
N GLU A 95 10.99 -26.88 -4.55
CA GLU A 95 10.98 -28.34 -4.37
C GLU A 95 10.39 -28.69 -3.01
N GLY A 96 9.60 -29.78 -2.96
CA GLY A 96 8.63 -30.10 -1.90
C GLY A 96 9.16 -30.39 -0.48
N ASP A 97 10.40 -30.02 -0.16
CA ASP A 97 10.89 -29.94 1.21
C ASP A 97 10.49 -28.58 1.79
N PHE A 98 9.22 -28.48 2.21
CA PHE A 98 8.62 -27.28 2.76
C PHE A 98 9.18 -26.98 4.14
N ASP A 99 10.33 -26.32 4.17
CA ASP A 99 10.85 -25.68 5.36
C ASP A 99 9.79 -24.70 5.88
N TYR A 100 9.21 -25.02 7.05
CA TYR A 100 8.13 -24.27 7.69
C TYR A 100 8.45 -22.76 7.77
N SER A 101 9.73 -22.43 7.99
CA SER A 101 10.24 -21.06 8.01
C SER A 101 9.99 -20.29 6.72
N LYS A 102 10.18 -20.95 5.57
CA LYS A 102 10.03 -20.33 4.25
C LYS A 102 8.56 -20.05 3.95
N VAL A 103 7.67 -21.00 4.29
CA VAL A 103 6.23 -20.85 4.11
C VAL A 103 5.70 -19.71 4.99
N LEU A 104 6.13 -19.68 6.25
CA LEU A 104 5.74 -18.64 7.20
C LEU A 104 6.25 -17.25 6.75
N THR A 105 7.45 -17.19 6.16
CA THR A 105 8.02 -15.95 5.61
C THR A 105 7.18 -15.44 4.45
N ILE A 106 6.83 -16.32 3.50
CA ILE A 106 5.96 -15.95 2.38
C ILE A 106 4.60 -15.45 2.91
N ALA A 107 3.98 -16.20 3.82
CA ALA A 107 2.69 -15.83 4.40
C ALA A 107 2.75 -14.45 5.08
N THR A 108 3.80 -14.19 5.87
CA THR A 108 4.00 -12.90 6.55
C THR A 108 4.14 -11.74 5.55
N ILE A 109 4.88 -11.95 4.45
CA ILE A 109 5.03 -10.94 3.39
C ILE A 109 3.69 -10.67 2.71
N ILE A 110 2.92 -11.72 2.39
CA ILE A 110 1.62 -11.58 1.74
C ILE A 110 0.65 -10.81 2.63
N ILE A 111 0.56 -11.17 3.91
CA ILE A 111 -0.33 -10.52 4.87
C ILE A 111 0.09 -9.05 5.07
N GLY A 112 1.39 -8.78 5.25
CA GLY A 112 1.91 -7.42 5.38
C GLY A 112 1.63 -6.56 4.15
N GLY A 113 1.88 -7.12 2.96
CA GLY A 113 1.60 -6.45 1.68
C GLY A 113 0.11 -6.15 1.49
N PHE A 114 -0.77 -7.10 1.83
CA PHE A 114 -2.22 -6.90 1.74
C PHE A 114 -2.70 -5.79 2.69
N ILE A 115 -2.26 -5.82 3.96
CA ILE A 115 -2.57 -4.78 4.95
C ILE A 115 -2.13 -3.41 4.44
N PHE A 116 -0.90 -3.31 3.93
CA PHE A 116 -0.35 -2.05 3.42
C PHE A 116 -1.18 -1.47 2.28
N ILE A 117 -1.58 -2.30 1.31
CA ILE A 117 -2.31 -1.86 0.13
C ILE A 117 -3.75 -1.49 0.44
N ASP A 118 -4.35 -2.15 1.43
CA ASP A 118 -5.68 -1.78 1.92
C ASP A 118 -5.65 -0.43 2.67
N SER A 119 -4.64 -0.23 3.53
CA SER A 119 -4.59 0.95 4.40
C SER A 119 -4.03 2.20 3.75
N LEU A 120 -3.12 2.09 2.79
CA LEU A 120 -2.46 3.25 2.17
C LEU A 120 -3.46 4.19 1.44
N PRO A 121 -4.39 3.68 0.61
CA PRO A 121 -5.41 4.52 -0.04
C PRO A 121 -6.33 5.22 0.97
N LEU A 122 -6.71 4.50 2.04
CA LEU A 122 -7.56 5.04 3.11
C LEU A 122 -6.83 6.13 3.90
N PHE A 123 -5.53 5.97 4.16
CA PHE A 123 -4.72 7.01 4.75
C PHE A 123 -4.68 8.28 3.87
N CYS A 124 -4.49 8.13 2.55
CA CYS A 124 -4.53 9.26 1.62
C CYS A 124 -5.89 9.96 1.63
N LYS A 125 -6.99 9.19 1.66
CA LYS A 125 -8.35 9.70 1.77
C LYS A 125 -8.55 10.51 3.05
N GLU A 126 -8.23 9.95 4.21
CA GLU A 126 -8.44 10.64 5.49
C GLU A 126 -7.54 11.87 5.65
N THR A 127 -6.33 11.83 5.07
CA THR A 127 -5.47 13.02 5.00
C THR A 127 -6.15 14.14 4.22
N PHE A 128 -6.75 13.83 3.08
CA PHE A 128 -7.47 14.81 2.29
C PHE A 128 -8.70 15.36 3.01
N ASN A 129 -9.51 14.50 3.61
CA ASN A 129 -10.69 14.90 4.39
C ASN A 129 -10.30 15.86 5.52
N TYR A 130 -9.22 15.54 6.26
CA TYR A 130 -8.72 16.40 7.33
C TYR A 130 -8.33 17.80 6.81
N PHE A 131 -7.58 17.89 5.71
CA PHE A 131 -7.20 19.19 5.14
C PHE A 131 -8.38 19.98 4.54
N GLN A 132 -9.36 19.28 3.96
CA GLN A 132 -10.54 19.91 3.38
C GLN A 132 -11.47 20.47 4.46
N GLN A 133 -11.74 19.69 5.50
CA GLN A 133 -12.74 20.02 6.51
C GLN A 133 -12.22 20.98 7.57
N LYS A 134 -10.92 20.95 7.89
CA LYS A 134 -10.29 21.97 8.75
C LYS A 134 -10.45 23.40 8.21
N ARG A 135 -10.77 23.54 6.91
CA ARG A 135 -11.10 24.82 6.27
C ARG A 135 -12.59 25.11 6.16
N MET A 136 -13.47 24.12 6.27
CA MET A 136 -14.92 24.27 6.09
C MET A 136 -15.73 24.26 7.40
N PHE A 137 -15.27 23.57 8.47
CA PHE A 137 -16.00 23.46 9.74
C PHE A 137 -15.03 23.49 10.93
N GLU A 138 -15.32 24.31 11.94
CA GLU A 138 -14.51 24.48 13.18
C GLU A 138 -14.69 23.35 14.21
N GLU A 139 -15.52 22.33 13.95
CA GLU A 139 -15.83 21.30 14.95
C GLU A 139 -15.09 19.96 14.73
N GLU A 140 -14.81 19.32 15.88
CA GLU A 140 -13.93 18.19 16.16
C GLU A 140 -13.94 17.06 15.12
N PHE A 141 -13.04 17.12 14.14
CA PHE A 141 -12.73 15.95 13.34
C PHE A 141 -11.88 14.97 14.16
N SER A 142 -12.36 13.72 14.27
CA SER A 142 -11.61 12.62 14.88
C SER A 142 -10.40 12.29 14.01
N SER A 143 -9.26 12.91 14.33
CA SER A 143 -7.94 12.58 13.79
C SER A 143 -7.54 11.12 14.02
N GLY A 144 -8.27 10.41 14.89
CA GLY A 144 -8.08 9.00 15.19
C GLY A 144 -8.05 8.11 13.95
N TRP A 145 -8.92 8.36 12.96
CA TRP A 145 -8.93 7.57 11.71
C TRP A 145 -7.68 7.76 10.86
N LEU A 146 -7.17 8.99 10.79
CA LEU A 146 -5.92 9.30 10.08
C LEU A 146 -4.75 8.56 10.73
N PHE A 147 -4.61 8.66 12.06
CA PHE A 147 -3.56 7.96 12.79
C PHE A 147 -3.72 6.45 12.74
N PHE A 148 -4.95 5.94 12.72
CA PHE A 148 -5.24 4.52 12.58
C PHE A 148 -4.75 3.99 11.23
N TYR A 149 -5.12 4.62 10.11
CA TYR A 149 -4.70 4.17 8.78
C TYR A 149 -3.21 4.39 8.51
N LEU A 150 -2.60 5.43 9.10
CA LEU A 150 -1.15 5.62 9.08
C LEU A 150 -0.44 4.47 9.77
N THR A 151 -0.83 4.18 11.02
CA THR A 151 -0.27 3.09 11.82
C THR A 151 -0.45 1.74 11.12
N LYS A 152 -1.66 1.48 10.60
CA LYS A 152 -1.97 0.24 9.85
C LYS A 152 -1.07 0.09 8.61
N SER A 153 -0.81 1.18 7.88
CA SER A 153 0.11 1.18 6.74
C SER A 153 1.55 0.90 7.16
N ILE A 154 2.02 1.53 8.23
CA ILE A 154 3.37 1.30 8.76
C ILE A 154 3.53 -0.17 9.18
N ILE A 155 2.55 -0.74 9.89
CA ILE A 155 2.58 -2.14 10.31
C ILE A 155 2.63 -3.07 9.09
N GLY A 156 1.76 -2.87 8.09
CA GLY A 156 1.77 -3.67 6.87
C GLY A 156 3.13 -3.63 6.15
N TYR A 157 3.69 -2.43 6.01
CA TYR A 157 5.01 -2.24 5.39
C TYR A 157 6.14 -2.90 6.19
N LEU A 158 6.13 -2.78 7.53
CA LEU A 158 7.14 -3.39 8.40
C LEU A 158 7.06 -4.91 8.37
N LEU A 159 5.86 -5.50 8.40
CA LEU A 159 5.64 -6.94 8.27
C LEU A 159 6.17 -7.45 6.92
N MET A 160 5.89 -6.71 5.84
CA MET A 160 6.36 -7.06 4.49
C MET A 160 7.89 -7.02 4.40
N THR A 161 8.53 -6.01 5.00
CA THR A 161 9.98 -5.77 4.86
C THR A 161 10.83 -6.57 5.85
N ASN A 162 10.34 -6.76 7.07
CA ASN A 162 11.06 -7.43 8.16
C ASN A 162 10.52 -8.85 8.44
N SER A 163 9.89 -9.48 7.43
CA SER A 163 9.23 -10.78 7.54
C SER A 163 10.10 -11.87 8.18
N LYS A 164 11.41 -11.91 7.86
CA LYS A 164 12.35 -12.87 8.45
C LYS A 164 12.52 -12.73 9.96
N TYR A 165 12.51 -11.50 10.46
CA TYR A 165 12.59 -11.25 11.90
C TYR A 165 11.30 -11.71 12.59
N VAL A 166 10.14 -11.39 12.00
CA VAL A 166 8.83 -11.80 12.52
C VAL A 166 8.73 -13.33 12.58
N VAL A 167 9.11 -14.02 11.51
CA VAL A 167 9.11 -15.49 11.47
C VAL A 167 10.04 -16.09 12.51
N LYS A 168 11.25 -15.54 12.66
CA LYS A 168 12.20 -16.00 13.68
C LYS A 168 11.63 -15.85 15.10
N TYR A 169 10.93 -14.76 15.39
CA TYR A 169 10.25 -14.57 16.67
C TYR A 169 9.12 -15.60 16.87
N ILE A 170 8.34 -15.90 15.82
CA ILE A 170 7.27 -16.90 15.88
C ILE A 170 7.86 -18.29 16.13
N GLU A 171 8.91 -18.69 15.42
CA GLU A 171 9.56 -19.99 15.59
C GLU A 171 10.17 -20.19 16.98
N GLN A 172 10.66 -19.12 17.61
CA GLN A 172 11.18 -19.17 18.98
C GLN A 172 10.11 -19.51 20.03
N GLN A 173 8.82 -19.34 19.71
CA GLN A 173 7.73 -19.72 20.61
C GLN A 173 7.33 -21.20 20.47
N PHE A 174 7.73 -21.85 19.36
CA PHE A 174 7.42 -23.25 19.08
C PHE A 174 8.58 -24.21 19.41
N LYS A 175 9.73 -23.66 19.83
CA LYS A 175 10.87 -24.41 20.39
C LYS A 175 10.82 -24.38 21.91
#